data_AF-A0A2J6H1V5-F1
#
_entry.id   AF-A0A2J6H1V5-F1
#
_cell.length_a   1.000
_cell.length_b   1.000
_cell.length_c   1.000
_cell.angle_alpha   90.00
_cell.angle_beta   90.00
_cell.angle_gamma   90.00
#
_symmetry.space_group_name_H-M   'P 1'
#
loop_
_entity.id
_entity.type
_entity.pdbx_description
1 polymer ?
#
loop_
_entity_poly.entity_id
_entity_poly.type
_entity_poly.pdbx_seq_one_letter_code
_entity_poly.pdbx_strand_id
1 'polypeptide(L)'
;MEMRLLKQKKGIYYTLVSVLAIALLITYNNFDDNSRLKQRGDLLSNRASAMDDFLGDIEKDMERMIKISSYRTLLSLEKYISDNQGFLNDFDDDFFNMFVDGNFNGTNYDLMEDASIIDWKDRVNEEANLLNLEFDTVPVDIEIVHLSPWDIKITLTATLLLEDFNSDISWNYTKNISNTMSIIDFEDPLYKVYSFDKVINLVVRASYLDFINDSNNNNSDVLQTHINNSYYIESPTGPSFLMRFEGNLSNSSYGIESFVNLEDFQRQNLEVYNRSLIDYIYFDPSSGDPDYCDFDDLQEWVAIDASHLNDYEMNKLDYSLC
;
A
#
# COMPACT_ATOMS: atom_id res chain seq x y z
N MET A 1 -24.71 68.59 74.09
CA MET A 1 -24.82 68.47 72.62
C MET A 1 -23.67 67.66 71.99
N GLU A 2 -22.61 67.31 72.73
CA GLU A 2 -21.50 66.47 72.22
C GLU A 2 -21.81 64.96 72.16
N MET A 3 -22.75 64.46 72.97
CA MET A 3 -23.07 63.02 73.00
C MET A 3 -23.80 62.50 71.74
N ARG A 4 -24.33 63.40 70.89
CA ARG A 4 -24.97 63.02 69.61
C ARG A 4 -23.98 62.82 68.47
N LEU A 5 -22.84 63.52 68.48
CA LEU A 5 -21.78 63.38 67.47
C LEU A 5 -21.00 62.07 67.62
N LEU A 6 -20.85 61.55 68.85
CA LEU A 6 -20.21 60.24 69.09
C LEU A 6 -21.05 59.05 68.63
N LYS A 7 -22.39 59.18 68.55
CA LYS A 7 -23.27 58.14 68.00
C LYS A 7 -23.19 58.05 66.47
N GLN A 8 -22.93 59.17 65.77
CA GLN A 8 -22.76 59.16 64.31
C GLN A 8 -21.42 58.55 63.85
N LYS A 9 -20.35 58.69 64.64
CA LYS A 9 -19.04 58.06 64.32
C LYS A 9 -19.06 56.53 64.35
N LYS A 10 -19.96 55.93 65.13
CA LYS A 10 -20.13 54.46 65.18
C LYS A 10 -20.72 53.91 63.89
N GLY A 11 -21.67 54.63 63.27
CA GLY A 11 -22.28 54.22 62.00
C GLY A 11 -21.27 54.12 60.86
N ILE A 12 -20.36 55.10 60.75
CA ILE A 12 -19.29 55.13 59.73
C ILE A 12 -18.36 53.91 59.87
N TYR A 13 -18.05 53.53 61.12
CA TYR A 13 -17.20 52.37 61.40
C TYR A 13 -17.88 51.06 60.96
N TYR A 14 -19.18 50.90 61.23
CA TYR A 14 -19.93 49.73 60.78
C TYR A 14 -20.01 49.65 59.25
N THR A 15 -20.29 50.76 58.56
CA THR A 15 -20.32 50.76 57.09
C THR A 15 -18.96 50.46 56.48
N LEU A 16 -17.87 50.97 57.04
CA LEU A 16 -16.52 50.67 56.58
C LEU A 16 -16.20 49.18 56.73
N VAL A 17 -16.51 48.60 57.90
CA VAL A 17 -16.30 47.17 58.17
C VAL A 17 -17.16 46.31 57.25
N SER A 18 -18.42 46.67 57.00
CA SER A 18 -19.30 45.95 56.07
C SER A 18 -18.79 46.01 54.64
N VAL A 19 -18.34 47.17 54.15
CA VAL A 19 -17.77 47.30 52.79
C VAL A 19 -16.51 46.46 52.65
N LEU A 20 -15.63 46.47 53.67
CA LEU A 20 -14.39 45.72 53.66
C LEU A 20 -14.64 44.20 53.72
N ALA A 21 -15.65 43.76 54.48
CA ALA A 21 -16.08 42.37 54.51
C ALA A 21 -16.68 41.90 53.17
N ILE A 22 -17.50 42.75 52.52
CA ILE A 22 -18.05 42.46 51.18
C ILE A 22 -16.93 42.41 50.14
N ALA A 23 -15.98 43.35 50.18
CA ALA A 23 -14.84 43.36 49.27
C ALA A 23 -14.00 42.07 49.41
N LEU A 24 -13.74 41.62 50.65
CA LEU A 24 -13.05 40.35 50.91
C LEU A 24 -13.81 39.15 50.35
N LEU A 25 -15.13 39.10 50.54
CA LEU A 25 -15.98 38.03 49.98
C LEU A 25 -15.95 38.00 48.45
N ILE A 26 -16.02 39.16 47.79
CA ILE A 26 -15.92 39.27 46.33
C ILE A 26 -14.54 38.79 45.86
N THR A 27 -13.45 39.21 46.52
CA THR A 27 -12.10 38.76 46.14
C THR A 27 -11.91 37.26 46.37
N TYR A 28 -12.48 36.69 47.43
CA TYR A 28 -12.41 35.26 47.73
C TYR A 28 -13.14 34.44 46.67
N ASN A 29 -14.37 34.83 46.32
CA ASN A 29 -15.15 34.14 45.27
C ASN A 29 -14.48 34.26 43.90
N ASN A 30 -14.00 35.45 43.52
CA ASN A 30 -13.30 35.64 42.25
C ASN A 30 -11.98 34.88 42.18
N PHE A 31 -11.29 34.68 43.31
CA PHE A 31 -10.06 33.90 43.36
C PHE A 31 -10.34 32.40 43.20
N ASP A 32 -11.38 31.87 43.86
CA ASP A 32 -11.78 30.47 43.72
C ASP A 32 -12.24 30.19 42.27
N ASP A 33 -13.10 31.03 41.70
CA ASP A 33 -13.58 30.89 40.32
C ASP A 33 -12.44 30.95 39.29
N ASN A 34 -11.53 31.91 39.38
CA ASN A 34 -10.38 31.99 38.48
C ASN A 34 -9.43 30.80 38.64
N SER A 35 -9.24 30.31 39.85
CA SER A 35 -8.39 29.15 40.10
C SER A 35 -8.99 27.85 39.53
N ARG A 36 -10.31 27.66 39.65
CA ARG A 36 -11.04 26.53 39.07
C ARG A 36 -11.08 26.58 37.55
N LEU A 37 -11.31 27.77 36.97
CA LEU A 37 -11.27 27.95 35.52
C LEU A 37 -9.87 27.67 34.97
N LYS A 38 -8.82 28.13 35.65
CA LYS A 38 -7.44 27.82 35.26
C LYS A 38 -7.14 26.33 35.35
N GLN A 39 -7.49 25.68 36.45
CA GLN A 39 -7.29 24.23 36.61
C GLN A 39 -8.05 23.43 35.55
N ARG A 40 -9.31 23.78 35.25
CA ARG A 40 -10.08 23.14 34.19
C ARG A 40 -9.44 23.37 32.82
N GLY A 41 -8.95 24.59 32.56
CA GLY A 41 -8.21 24.91 31.34
C GLY A 41 -6.93 24.08 31.21
N ASP A 42 -6.14 23.97 32.27
CA ASP A 42 -4.92 23.17 32.31
C ASP A 42 -5.22 21.67 32.08
N LEU A 43 -6.29 21.14 32.67
CA LEU A 43 -6.73 19.76 32.45
C LEU A 43 -7.18 19.50 31.01
N LEU A 44 -7.99 20.40 30.45
CA LEU A 44 -8.42 20.30 29.05
C LEU A 44 -7.23 20.41 28.09
N SER A 45 -6.28 21.31 28.38
CA SER A 45 -5.06 21.47 27.58
C SER A 45 -4.18 20.23 27.62
N ASN A 46 -3.97 19.63 28.79
CA ASN A 46 -3.19 18.41 28.92
C ASN A 46 -3.87 17.23 28.21
N ARG A 47 -5.21 17.15 28.28
CA ARG A 47 -5.97 16.11 27.59
C ARG A 47 -5.95 16.29 26.07
N ALA A 48 -6.11 17.52 25.60
CA ALA A 48 -5.97 17.85 24.18
C ALA A 48 -4.57 17.49 23.66
N SER A 49 -3.52 17.81 24.43
CA SER A 49 -2.14 17.43 24.08
C SER A 49 -1.96 15.91 23.99
N ALA A 50 -2.51 15.15 24.94
CA ALA A 50 -2.40 13.71 24.93
C ALA A 50 -3.16 13.07 23.74
N MET A 51 -4.33 13.63 23.37
CA MET A 51 -5.08 13.20 22.18
C MET A 51 -4.33 13.54 20.89
N ASP A 52 -3.68 14.71 20.81
CA ASP A 52 -2.84 15.11 19.67
C ASP A 52 -1.62 14.18 19.52
N ASP A 53 -0.96 13.83 20.64
CA ASP A 53 0.14 12.87 20.65
C ASP A 53 -0.34 11.47 20.17
N PHE A 54 -1.49 11.00 20.68
CA PHE A 54 -2.09 9.73 20.28
C PHE A 54 -2.44 9.71 18.79
N LEU A 55 -3.04 10.78 18.28
CA LEU A 55 -3.35 10.94 16.86
C LEU A 55 -2.09 10.92 16.00
N GLY A 56 -1.03 11.61 16.42
CA GLY A 56 0.26 11.59 15.74
C GLY A 56 0.92 10.20 15.71
N ASP A 57 0.66 9.36 16.69
CA ASP A 57 1.11 7.97 16.71
C ASP A 57 0.24 7.05 15.84
N ILE A 58 -1.08 7.25 15.82
CA ILE A 58 -1.99 6.59 14.86
C ILE A 58 -1.54 6.85 13.44
N GLU A 59 -1.26 8.11 13.08
CA GLU A 59 -0.88 8.45 11.72
C GLU A 59 0.41 7.75 11.26
N LYS A 60 1.40 7.59 12.15
CA LYS A 60 2.62 6.84 11.85
C LYS A 60 2.36 5.34 11.76
N ASP A 61 1.45 4.82 12.57
CA ASP A 61 1.09 3.41 12.53
C ASP A 61 0.28 3.07 11.27
N MET A 62 -0.57 3.99 10.80
CA MET A 62 -1.28 3.87 9.53
C MET A 62 -0.32 3.69 8.35
N GLU A 63 0.80 4.41 8.30
CA GLU A 63 1.81 4.22 7.25
C GLU A 63 2.36 2.79 7.25
N ARG A 64 2.57 2.21 8.44
CA ARG A 64 3.06 0.83 8.59
C ARG A 64 1.98 -0.19 8.23
N MET A 65 0.76 0.05 8.69
CA MET A 65 -0.40 -0.76 8.37
C MET A 65 -0.62 -0.81 6.86
N ILE A 66 -0.63 0.34 6.15
CA ILE A 66 -0.82 0.36 4.69
C ILE A 66 0.19 -0.55 4.00
N LYS A 67 1.45 -0.54 4.44
CA LYS A 67 2.48 -1.43 3.90
C LYS A 67 2.15 -2.91 4.12
N ILE A 68 1.76 -3.29 5.35
CA ILE A 68 1.45 -4.68 5.71
C ILE A 68 0.20 -5.16 4.98
N SER A 69 -0.86 -4.36 5.03
CA SER A 69 -2.16 -4.65 4.41
C SER A 69 -2.05 -4.73 2.90
N SER A 70 -1.34 -3.80 2.24
CA SER A 70 -1.15 -3.84 0.78
C SER A 70 -0.37 -5.07 0.35
N TYR A 71 0.72 -5.39 1.05
CA TYR A 71 1.53 -6.58 0.76
C TYR A 71 0.70 -7.87 0.89
N ARG A 72 -0.05 -8.02 1.98
CA ARG A 72 -0.93 -9.19 2.18
C ARG A 72 -2.11 -9.22 1.21
N THR A 73 -2.63 -8.06 0.81
CA THR A 73 -3.69 -7.95 -0.20
C THR A 73 -3.21 -8.51 -1.54
N LEU A 74 -2.03 -8.08 -2.02
CA LEU A 74 -1.45 -8.59 -3.26
C LEU A 74 -1.22 -10.10 -3.19
N LEU A 75 -0.63 -10.62 -2.10
CA LEU A 75 -0.47 -12.07 -1.92
C LEU A 75 -1.80 -12.82 -1.89
N SER A 76 -2.85 -12.20 -1.33
CA SER A 76 -4.19 -12.80 -1.28
C SER A 76 -4.87 -12.81 -2.64
N LEU A 77 -4.67 -11.76 -3.45
CA LEU A 77 -5.12 -11.73 -4.84
C LEU A 77 -4.37 -12.75 -5.70
N GLU A 78 -3.06 -12.90 -5.51
CA GLU A 78 -2.27 -13.96 -6.17
C GLU A 78 -2.80 -15.35 -5.82
N LYS A 79 -3.10 -15.57 -4.53
CA LYS A 79 -3.73 -16.80 -4.06
C LYS A 79 -5.12 -17.00 -4.68
N TYR A 80 -5.93 -15.94 -4.77
CA TYR A 80 -7.24 -16.00 -5.42
C TYR A 80 -7.12 -16.46 -6.87
N ILE A 81 -6.20 -15.84 -7.63
CA ILE A 81 -5.95 -16.16 -9.04
C ILE A 81 -5.49 -17.62 -9.19
N SER A 82 -4.58 -18.08 -8.32
CA SER A 82 -4.14 -19.49 -8.28
C SER A 82 -5.30 -20.45 -7.97
N ASP A 83 -6.11 -20.17 -6.94
CA ASP A 83 -7.21 -21.06 -6.53
C ASP A 83 -8.32 -21.14 -7.61
N ASN A 84 -8.60 -20.05 -8.32
CA ASN A 84 -9.68 -19.96 -9.30
C ASN A 84 -9.23 -20.18 -10.75
N GLN A 85 -7.92 -20.20 -11.01
CA GLN A 85 -7.35 -20.42 -12.34
C GLN A 85 -7.85 -19.37 -13.36
N GLY A 86 -7.93 -18.12 -12.93
CA GLY A 86 -8.46 -17.02 -13.75
C GLY A 86 -8.04 -15.65 -13.24
N PHE A 87 -8.03 -14.69 -14.15
CA PHE A 87 -7.70 -13.30 -13.88
C PHE A 87 -8.82 -12.57 -13.12
N LEU A 88 -8.46 -11.45 -12.50
CA LEU A 88 -9.42 -10.52 -11.91
C LEU A 88 -10.20 -9.78 -13.00
N ASN A 89 -11.40 -9.32 -12.67
CA ASN A 89 -12.20 -8.52 -13.60
C ASN A 89 -11.90 -7.02 -13.48
N ASP A 90 -11.65 -6.56 -12.26
CA ASP A 90 -11.34 -5.18 -11.93
C ASP A 90 -10.39 -5.19 -10.73
N PHE A 91 -9.10 -5.00 -11.00
CA PHE A 91 -8.06 -5.08 -9.97
C PHE A 91 -8.28 -4.06 -8.86
N ASP A 92 -8.72 -2.84 -9.18
CA ASP A 92 -8.83 -1.74 -8.21
C ASP A 92 -9.96 -2.00 -7.20
N ASP A 93 -11.15 -2.40 -7.69
CA ASP A 93 -12.29 -2.75 -6.84
C ASP A 93 -11.98 -3.96 -5.94
N ASP A 94 -11.35 -4.97 -6.53
CA ASP A 94 -10.96 -6.21 -5.87
C ASP A 94 -9.89 -5.96 -4.79
N PHE A 95 -8.91 -5.11 -5.09
CA PHE A 95 -7.88 -4.67 -4.15
C PHE A 95 -8.49 -3.87 -2.99
N PHE A 96 -9.41 -2.93 -3.26
CA PHE A 96 -10.08 -2.15 -2.21
C PHE A 96 -10.85 -3.04 -1.24
N ASN A 97 -11.69 -3.95 -1.75
CA ASN A 97 -12.51 -4.82 -0.90
C ASN A 97 -11.65 -5.73 -0.01
N MET A 98 -10.61 -6.34 -0.59
CA MET A 98 -9.69 -7.20 0.16
C MET A 98 -8.88 -6.38 1.18
N PHE A 99 -8.39 -5.20 0.82
CA PHE A 99 -7.60 -4.34 1.70
C PHE A 99 -8.42 -3.83 2.90
N VAL A 100 -9.67 -3.43 2.69
CA VAL A 100 -10.52 -2.86 3.73
C VAL A 100 -11.11 -3.94 4.64
N ASP A 101 -11.73 -4.96 4.05
CA ASP A 101 -12.54 -5.94 4.78
C ASP A 101 -11.83 -7.29 4.98
N GLY A 102 -10.69 -7.53 4.33
CA GLY A 102 -10.03 -8.84 4.31
C GLY A 102 -10.79 -9.90 3.51
N ASN A 103 -11.81 -9.48 2.75
CA ASN A 103 -12.78 -10.35 2.10
C ASN A 103 -12.78 -10.11 0.59
N PHE A 104 -12.94 -11.20 -0.16
CA PHE A 104 -13.09 -11.16 -1.61
C PHE A 104 -14.30 -11.99 -2.00
N ASN A 105 -15.28 -11.37 -2.68
CA ASN A 105 -16.55 -12.01 -3.07
C ASN A 105 -17.24 -12.78 -1.92
N GLY A 106 -17.18 -12.24 -0.70
CA GLY A 106 -17.80 -12.83 0.51
C GLY A 106 -17.03 -14.01 1.11
N THR A 107 -15.82 -14.30 0.65
CA THR A 107 -14.92 -15.29 1.24
C THR A 107 -13.77 -14.58 1.94
N ASN A 108 -13.53 -14.92 3.21
CA ASN A 108 -12.41 -14.40 3.97
C ASN A 108 -11.13 -15.13 3.56
N TYR A 109 -10.04 -14.40 3.39
CA TYR A 109 -8.74 -14.97 3.03
C TYR A 109 -7.82 -15.04 4.26
N ASP A 110 -7.30 -16.24 4.57
CA ASP A 110 -6.46 -16.47 5.76
C ASP A 110 -5.23 -15.55 5.82
N LEU A 111 -4.66 -15.16 4.67
CA LEU A 111 -3.52 -14.25 4.60
C LEU A 111 -3.85 -12.82 5.06
N MET A 112 -5.13 -12.44 5.00
CA MET A 112 -5.64 -11.15 5.46
C MET A 112 -6.05 -11.14 6.92
N GLU A 113 -6.05 -12.28 7.62
CA GLU A 113 -6.38 -12.32 9.05
C GLU A 113 -5.47 -11.37 9.84
N ASP A 114 -6.09 -10.48 10.62
CA ASP A 114 -5.46 -9.41 11.40
C ASP A 114 -4.76 -8.32 10.59
N ALA A 115 -4.93 -8.26 9.27
CA ALA A 115 -4.24 -7.31 8.40
C ALA A 115 -5.15 -6.39 7.60
N SER A 116 -6.47 -6.50 7.73
CA SER A 116 -7.37 -5.55 7.07
C SER A 116 -7.40 -4.18 7.78
N ILE A 117 -7.95 -3.16 7.12
CA ILE A 117 -8.21 -1.86 7.75
C ILE A 117 -9.14 -2.01 8.96
N ILE A 118 -10.15 -2.88 8.85
CA ILE A 118 -11.07 -3.14 9.94
C ILE A 118 -10.35 -3.75 11.13
N ASP A 119 -9.51 -4.76 10.92
CA ASP A 119 -8.76 -5.39 12.02
C ASP A 119 -7.81 -4.40 12.70
N TRP A 120 -7.15 -3.55 11.91
CA TRP A 120 -6.30 -2.50 12.44
C TRP A 120 -7.10 -1.47 13.25
N LYS A 121 -8.24 -1.02 12.72
CA LYS A 121 -9.13 -0.08 13.39
C LYS A 121 -9.58 -0.63 14.74
N ASP A 122 -9.99 -1.89 14.78
CA ASP A 122 -10.48 -2.52 16.00
C ASP A 122 -9.39 -2.55 17.08
N ARG A 123 -8.14 -2.90 16.72
CA ARG A 123 -6.99 -2.83 17.64
C ARG A 123 -6.69 -1.42 18.13
N VAL A 124 -6.71 -0.43 17.24
CA VAL A 124 -6.48 0.97 17.65
C VAL A 124 -7.60 1.46 18.56
N ASN A 125 -8.84 1.09 18.29
CA ASN A 125 -9.98 1.45 19.12
C ASN A 125 -9.91 0.77 20.50
N GLU A 126 -9.41 -0.47 20.61
CA GLU A 126 -9.13 -1.11 21.90
C GLU A 126 -8.13 -0.29 22.75
N GLU A 127 -7.05 0.21 22.14
CA GLU A 127 -6.07 1.07 22.82
C GLU A 127 -6.64 2.46 23.13
N ALA A 128 -7.42 3.06 22.23
CA ALA A 128 -8.11 4.33 22.44
C ALA A 128 -9.06 4.27 23.64
N ASN A 129 -9.80 3.16 23.78
CA ASN A 129 -10.74 2.94 24.88
C ASN A 129 -10.05 2.95 26.25
N LEU A 130 -8.80 2.47 26.35
CA LEU A 130 -8.01 2.54 27.59
C LEU A 130 -7.73 3.99 28.04
N LEU A 131 -7.73 4.93 27.09
CA LEU A 131 -7.55 6.36 27.31
C LEU A 131 -8.89 7.12 27.47
N ASN A 132 -10.01 6.40 27.46
CA ASN A 132 -11.37 6.96 27.35
C ASN A 132 -11.55 7.83 26.11
N LEU A 133 -11.01 7.37 24.99
CA LEU A 133 -11.18 7.94 23.66
C LEU A 133 -11.96 6.96 22.78
N GLU A 134 -12.74 7.49 21.86
CA GLU A 134 -13.38 6.75 20.78
C GLU A 134 -12.63 7.07 19.48
N PHE A 135 -12.09 6.03 18.84
CA PHE A 135 -11.44 6.16 17.55
C PHE A 135 -12.28 5.46 16.48
N ASP A 136 -12.52 6.16 15.39
CA ASP A 136 -13.08 5.57 14.18
C ASP A 136 -12.32 6.06 12.95
N THR A 137 -12.33 5.23 11.92
CA THR A 137 -11.74 5.54 10.62
C THR A 137 -12.65 5.03 9.55
N VAL A 138 -12.90 5.88 8.56
CA VAL A 138 -13.69 5.52 7.38
C VAL A 138 -12.78 5.62 6.16
N PRO A 139 -12.38 4.48 5.56
CA PRO A 139 -11.69 4.50 4.28
C PRO A 139 -12.62 5.09 3.23
N VAL A 140 -12.14 6.12 2.54
CA VAL A 140 -12.89 6.79 1.46
C VAL A 140 -12.51 6.20 0.12
N ASP A 141 -11.21 5.99 -0.09
CA ASP A 141 -10.65 5.55 -1.36
C ASP A 141 -9.25 4.94 -1.16
N ILE A 142 -8.88 4.01 -2.04
CA ILE A 142 -7.51 3.51 -2.14
C ILE A 142 -7.06 3.54 -3.59
N GLU A 143 -5.94 4.21 -3.82
CA GLU A 143 -5.33 4.30 -5.15
C GLU A 143 -4.01 3.54 -5.14
N ILE A 144 -3.82 2.65 -6.10
CA ILE A 144 -2.58 1.88 -6.29
C ILE A 144 -2.06 2.13 -7.71
N VAL A 145 -0.87 2.72 -7.81
CA VAL A 145 -0.29 3.14 -9.09
C VAL A 145 1.19 2.80 -9.16
N HIS A 146 1.69 2.50 -10.35
CA HIS A 146 3.12 2.36 -10.58
C HIS A 146 3.86 3.70 -10.51
N LEU A 147 4.96 3.76 -9.77
CA LEU A 147 5.94 4.85 -9.84
C LEU A 147 7.07 4.52 -10.81
N SER A 148 7.41 3.23 -10.90
CA SER A 148 8.41 2.66 -11.80
C SER A 148 7.92 1.26 -12.23
N PRO A 149 8.58 0.59 -13.18
CA PRO A 149 8.28 -0.81 -13.49
C PRO A 149 8.41 -1.75 -12.27
N TRP A 150 9.17 -1.35 -11.24
CA TRP A 150 9.51 -2.18 -10.08
C TRP A 150 8.87 -1.73 -8.76
N ASP A 151 8.25 -0.55 -8.75
CA ASP A 151 7.73 0.09 -7.55
C ASP A 151 6.31 0.61 -7.76
N ILE A 152 5.46 0.31 -6.80
CA ILE A 152 4.09 0.82 -6.74
C ILE A 152 3.93 1.75 -5.53
N LYS A 153 3.04 2.73 -5.67
CA LYS A 153 2.60 3.63 -4.61
C LYS A 153 1.14 3.33 -4.31
N ILE A 154 0.87 3.09 -3.05
CA ILE A 154 -0.48 2.96 -2.51
C ILE A 154 -0.80 4.24 -1.75
N THR A 155 -1.94 4.85 -2.03
CA THR A 155 -2.45 6.04 -1.35
C THR A 155 -3.82 5.74 -0.77
N LEU A 156 -3.91 5.68 0.56
CA LEU A 156 -5.17 5.57 1.29
C LEU A 156 -5.69 6.98 1.59
N THR A 157 -6.92 7.27 1.19
CA THR A 157 -7.66 8.44 1.64
C THR A 157 -8.64 7.98 2.72
N ALA A 158 -8.46 8.45 3.95
CA ALA A 158 -9.30 8.05 5.08
C ALA A 158 -9.75 9.26 5.90
N THR A 159 -10.96 9.19 6.44
CA THR A 159 -11.46 10.16 7.42
C THR A 159 -11.24 9.62 8.81
N LEU A 160 -10.48 10.34 9.62
CA LEU A 160 -10.15 10.00 10.99
C LEU A 160 -11.07 10.76 11.94
N LEU A 161 -11.69 10.03 12.85
CA LEU A 161 -12.51 10.56 13.93
C LEU A 161 -11.89 10.14 15.27
N LEU A 162 -11.59 11.11 16.11
CA LEU A 162 -11.13 10.88 17.48
C LEU A 162 -11.93 11.74 18.43
N GLU A 163 -12.71 11.12 19.31
CA GLU A 163 -13.56 11.81 20.29
C GLU A 163 -13.20 11.41 21.71
N ASP A 164 -13.36 12.33 22.64
CA ASP A 164 -13.20 12.06 24.07
C ASP A 164 -14.55 11.79 24.74
N PHE A 165 -14.72 10.66 25.41
CA PHE A 165 -15.97 10.35 26.12
C PHE A 165 -16.36 11.36 27.21
N ASN A 166 -15.38 12.07 27.78
CA ASN A 166 -15.56 12.90 28.97
C ASN A 166 -15.53 14.41 28.67
N SER A 167 -15.24 14.82 27.43
CA SER A 167 -15.15 16.24 27.07
C SER A 167 -15.69 16.50 25.66
N ASP A 168 -15.91 17.77 25.34
CA ASP A 168 -16.38 18.18 23.99
C ASP A 168 -15.21 18.31 22.99
N ILE A 169 -14.08 17.63 23.24
CA ILE A 169 -12.91 17.67 22.37
C ILE A 169 -13.01 16.54 21.34
N SER A 170 -12.94 16.91 20.06
CA SER A 170 -12.94 15.96 18.94
C SER A 170 -12.05 16.44 17.80
N TRP A 171 -11.50 15.47 17.07
CA TRP A 171 -10.85 15.67 15.78
C TRP A 171 -11.63 14.93 14.72
N ASN A 172 -11.93 15.60 13.61
CA ASN A 172 -12.56 15.01 12.44
C ASN A 172 -11.92 15.61 11.19
N TYR A 173 -11.11 14.83 10.49
CA TYR A 173 -10.43 15.29 9.28
C TYR A 173 -10.11 14.13 8.34
N THR A 174 -10.03 14.46 7.05
CA THR A 174 -9.60 13.53 6.00
C THR A 174 -8.12 13.71 5.72
N LYS A 175 -7.40 12.59 5.61
CA LYS A 175 -5.97 12.58 5.31
C LYS A 175 -5.65 11.57 4.21
N ASN A 176 -4.67 11.94 3.38
CA ASN A 176 -4.09 11.06 2.39
C ASN A 176 -2.76 10.54 2.96
N ILE A 177 -2.65 9.24 3.08
CA ILE A 177 -1.48 8.55 3.60
C ILE A 177 -0.99 7.63 2.51
N SER A 178 0.29 7.70 2.17
CA SER A 178 0.83 6.91 1.07
C SER A 178 2.07 6.12 1.49
N ASN A 179 2.19 4.92 0.94
CA ASN A 179 3.38 4.09 1.07
C ASN A 179 3.85 3.64 -0.32
N THR A 180 5.14 3.32 -0.43
CA THR A 180 5.74 2.77 -1.65
C THR A 180 6.29 1.40 -1.37
N MET A 181 6.01 0.43 -2.23
CA MET A 181 6.54 -0.92 -2.13
C MET A 181 7.05 -1.42 -3.46
N SER A 182 8.03 -2.32 -3.40
CA SER A 182 8.56 -2.97 -4.59
C SER A 182 7.74 -4.22 -4.91
N ILE A 183 7.58 -4.49 -6.21
CA ILE A 183 6.97 -5.73 -6.73
C ILE A 183 7.98 -6.88 -6.85
N ILE A 184 9.26 -6.64 -6.52
CA ILE A 184 10.28 -7.69 -6.55
C ILE A 184 9.90 -8.80 -5.55
N ASP A 185 10.17 -10.04 -5.93
CA ASP A 185 9.84 -11.26 -5.18
C ASP A 185 8.34 -11.60 -5.10
N PHE A 186 7.46 -10.86 -5.79
CA PHE A 186 6.08 -11.31 -6.04
C PHE A 186 6.03 -12.33 -7.18
N GLU A 187 5.01 -13.18 -7.19
CA GLU A 187 4.81 -14.15 -8.28
C GLU A 187 4.07 -13.48 -9.44
N ASP A 188 4.46 -13.79 -10.68
CA ASP A 188 3.80 -13.20 -11.83
C ASP A 188 2.41 -13.81 -12.06
N PRO A 189 1.33 -13.00 -12.08
CA PRO A 189 -0.04 -13.50 -12.27
C PRO A 189 -0.25 -14.25 -13.60
N LEU A 190 0.47 -13.90 -14.68
CA LEU A 190 0.35 -14.61 -15.96
C LEU A 190 0.80 -16.05 -15.82
N TYR A 191 1.95 -16.28 -15.18
CA TYR A 191 2.47 -17.63 -14.97
C TYR A 191 1.55 -18.43 -14.06
N LYS A 192 0.96 -17.82 -13.03
CA LYS A 192 -0.03 -18.51 -12.17
C LYS A 192 -1.22 -19.03 -12.96
N VAL A 193 -1.85 -18.19 -13.79
CA VAL A 193 -3.03 -18.59 -14.57
C VAL A 193 -2.67 -19.57 -15.66
N TYR A 194 -1.69 -19.25 -16.51
CA TYR A 194 -1.41 -20.04 -17.71
C TYR A 194 -0.65 -21.34 -17.42
N SER A 195 0.05 -21.45 -16.29
CA SER A 195 0.72 -22.70 -15.90
C SER A 195 -0.12 -23.59 -14.96
N PHE A 196 -1.33 -23.16 -14.62
CA PHE A 196 -2.15 -23.77 -13.58
C PHE A 196 -1.47 -23.86 -12.21
N ASP A 197 -0.78 -22.78 -11.82
CA ASP A 197 0.03 -22.66 -10.60
C ASP A 197 1.13 -23.73 -10.46
N LYS A 198 1.57 -24.34 -11.59
CA LYS A 198 2.64 -25.36 -11.59
C LYS A 198 4.03 -24.80 -11.85
N VAL A 199 4.10 -23.65 -12.52
CA VAL A 199 5.35 -22.92 -12.78
C VAL A 199 5.27 -21.62 -12.01
N ILE A 200 6.17 -21.47 -11.04
CA ILE A 200 6.32 -20.25 -10.25
C ILE A 200 7.39 -19.42 -10.92
N ASN A 201 7.03 -18.21 -11.35
CA ASN A 201 8.00 -17.22 -11.81
C ASN A 201 7.93 -16.01 -10.89
N LEU A 202 9.03 -15.72 -10.21
CA LEU A 202 9.15 -14.57 -9.32
C LEU A 202 9.63 -13.36 -10.12
N VAL A 203 9.11 -12.18 -9.82
CA VAL A 203 9.59 -10.93 -10.40
C VAL A 203 10.98 -10.63 -9.85
N VAL A 204 12.00 -11.04 -10.61
CA VAL A 204 13.41 -10.82 -10.31
C VAL A 204 14.04 -10.03 -11.45
N ARG A 205 14.52 -8.81 -11.13
CA ARG A 205 15.13 -7.92 -12.12
C ARG A 205 16.46 -8.47 -12.65
N ALA A 206 16.67 -8.37 -13.95
CA ALA A 206 17.96 -8.69 -14.58
C ALA A 206 19.09 -7.82 -14.02
N SER A 207 20.22 -8.45 -13.68
CA SER A 207 21.41 -7.75 -13.17
C SER A 207 22.26 -7.09 -14.25
N TYR A 208 22.11 -7.55 -15.50
CA TYR A 208 22.85 -7.11 -16.67
C TYR A 208 21.87 -6.95 -17.84
N LEU A 209 22.09 -5.93 -18.67
CA LEU A 209 21.30 -5.65 -19.88
C LEU A 209 22.14 -5.80 -21.16
N ASP A 210 23.44 -6.05 -21.02
CA ASP A 210 24.32 -6.40 -22.14
C ASP A 210 24.25 -7.93 -22.31
N PHE A 211 23.37 -8.38 -23.20
CA PHE A 211 23.02 -9.79 -23.34
C PHE A 211 24.04 -10.57 -24.17
N ILE A 212 24.66 -9.94 -25.18
CA ILE A 212 25.66 -10.55 -26.06
C ILE A 212 26.99 -9.81 -25.95
N ASN A 213 28.05 -10.55 -25.60
CA ASN A 213 29.39 -9.99 -25.49
C ASN A 213 30.17 -10.05 -26.81
N ASP A 214 30.19 -8.92 -27.52
CA ASP A 214 30.84 -8.75 -28.83
C ASP A 214 32.38 -8.89 -28.80
N SER A 215 33.01 -8.85 -27.61
CA SER A 215 34.47 -8.91 -27.50
C SER A 215 35.04 -10.33 -27.61
N ASN A 216 34.23 -11.36 -27.39
CA ASN A 216 34.66 -12.75 -27.31
C ASN A 216 33.74 -13.68 -28.14
N ASN A 217 33.68 -13.46 -29.46
CA ASN A 217 32.92 -14.33 -30.39
C ASN A 217 31.41 -14.40 -30.08
N ASN A 218 30.78 -13.25 -29.83
CA ASN A 218 29.33 -13.12 -29.58
C ASN A 218 28.79 -14.09 -28.51
N ASN A 219 29.52 -14.21 -27.40
CA ASN A 219 29.14 -15.10 -26.31
C ASN A 219 27.75 -14.72 -25.74
N SER A 220 26.84 -15.69 -25.72
CA SER A 220 25.45 -15.60 -25.27
C SER A 220 25.20 -16.05 -23.82
N ASP A 221 26.24 -16.33 -23.01
CA ASP A 221 26.15 -16.82 -21.62
C ASP A 221 25.20 -15.99 -20.74
N VAL A 222 25.23 -14.65 -20.90
CA VAL A 222 24.37 -13.73 -20.13
C VAL A 222 22.91 -13.86 -20.58
N LEU A 223 22.67 -13.91 -21.89
CA LEU A 223 21.33 -14.15 -22.45
C LEU A 223 20.78 -15.52 -22.03
N GLN A 224 21.58 -16.58 -22.11
CA GLN A 224 21.17 -17.91 -21.64
C GLN A 224 20.83 -17.89 -20.15
N THR A 225 21.63 -17.21 -19.34
CA THR A 225 21.34 -17.05 -17.91
C THR A 225 20.03 -16.27 -17.70
N HIS A 226 19.78 -15.23 -18.49
CA HIS A 226 18.57 -14.43 -18.44
C HIS A 226 17.32 -15.25 -18.81
N ILE A 227 17.38 -16.01 -19.91
CA ILE A 227 16.30 -16.91 -20.38
C ILE A 227 16.05 -18.01 -19.35
N ASN A 228 17.09 -18.72 -18.91
CA ASN A 228 16.95 -19.88 -18.03
C ASN A 228 16.38 -19.51 -16.65
N ASN A 229 16.66 -18.30 -16.16
CA ASN A 229 16.15 -17.81 -14.89
C ASN A 229 14.90 -16.93 -15.02
N SER A 230 14.39 -16.73 -16.24
CA SER A 230 13.19 -15.90 -16.52
C SER A 230 13.26 -14.51 -15.86
N TYR A 231 14.44 -13.87 -15.89
CA TYR A 231 14.60 -12.55 -15.28
C TYR A 231 13.79 -11.49 -16.03
N TYR A 232 13.38 -10.44 -15.31
CA TYR A 232 12.58 -9.36 -15.87
C TYR A 232 13.42 -8.16 -16.29
N ILE A 233 13.03 -7.52 -17.38
CA ILE A 233 13.47 -6.19 -17.79
C ILE A 233 12.29 -5.22 -17.86
N GLU A 234 12.60 -3.91 -17.90
CA GLU A 234 11.58 -2.89 -18.18
C GLU A 234 11.29 -2.89 -19.68
N SER A 235 10.01 -2.86 -20.04
CA SER A 235 9.58 -2.89 -21.43
C SER A 235 8.30 -2.08 -21.60
N PRO A 236 8.31 -0.99 -22.40
CA PRO A 236 7.12 -0.20 -22.65
C PRO A 236 6.12 -0.90 -23.60
N THR A 237 6.50 -2.04 -24.19
CA THR A 237 5.63 -2.84 -25.07
C THR A 237 4.83 -3.88 -24.29
N GLY A 238 5.34 -4.33 -23.13
CA GLY A 238 4.64 -5.26 -22.24
C GLY A 238 3.65 -4.60 -21.27
N PRO A 239 2.83 -5.43 -20.59
CA PRO A 239 1.92 -4.98 -19.53
C PRO A 239 2.66 -4.72 -18.22
N SER A 240 2.12 -3.83 -17.39
CA SER A 240 2.64 -3.63 -16.02
C SER A 240 2.22 -4.77 -15.10
N PHE A 241 2.87 -4.87 -13.94
CA PHE A 241 2.57 -5.91 -12.94
C PHE A 241 1.09 -5.92 -12.52
N LEU A 242 0.47 -4.76 -12.28
CA LEU A 242 -0.96 -4.70 -11.90
C LEU A 242 -1.88 -5.17 -13.04
N MET A 243 -1.57 -4.80 -14.29
CA MET A 243 -2.35 -5.23 -15.46
C MET A 243 -2.31 -6.76 -15.67
N ARG A 244 -1.24 -7.42 -15.23
CA ARG A 244 -1.10 -8.88 -15.31
C ARG A 244 -2.12 -9.60 -14.41
N PHE A 245 -2.59 -9.00 -13.30
CA PHE A 245 -3.68 -9.57 -12.48
C PHE A 245 -5.00 -9.67 -13.25
N GLU A 246 -5.23 -8.77 -14.22
CA GLU A 246 -6.44 -8.71 -15.04
C GLU A 246 -6.29 -9.48 -16.37
N GLY A 247 -5.10 -10.03 -16.64
CA GLY A 247 -4.78 -10.62 -17.94
C GLY A 247 -4.77 -9.58 -19.07
N ASN A 248 -4.61 -8.30 -18.73
CA ASN A 248 -4.52 -7.22 -19.70
C ASN A 248 -3.08 -7.15 -20.24
N LEU A 249 -2.88 -7.69 -21.44
CA LEU A 249 -1.57 -7.78 -22.10
C LEU A 249 -1.21 -6.54 -22.93
N SER A 250 -1.92 -5.43 -22.75
CA SER A 250 -1.64 -4.20 -23.50
C SER A 250 -0.41 -3.44 -22.97
N ASN A 251 0.20 -2.65 -23.85
CA ASN A 251 1.41 -1.89 -23.57
C ASN A 251 1.23 -0.91 -22.40
N SER A 252 2.23 -0.84 -21.52
CA SER A 252 2.27 0.09 -20.40
C SER A 252 3.63 0.80 -20.31
N SER A 253 3.65 2.09 -19.92
CA SER A 253 4.91 2.80 -19.66
C SER A 253 5.69 2.23 -18.47
N TYR A 254 5.03 1.42 -17.64
CA TYR A 254 5.63 0.69 -16.51
C TYR A 254 5.64 -0.81 -16.77
N GLY A 255 5.59 -1.22 -18.04
CA GLY A 255 5.60 -2.61 -18.43
C GLY A 255 6.89 -3.30 -18.03
N ILE A 256 6.75 -4.58 -17.74
CA ILE A 256 7.85 -5.51 -17.51
C ILE A 256 7.66 -6.69 -18.44
N GLU A 257 8.74 -7.38 -18.77
CA GLU A 257 8.69 -8.62 -19.54
C GLU A 257 9.82 -9.55 -19.12
N SER A 258 9.61 -10.84 -19.37
CA SER A 258 10.57 -11.92 -19.13
C SER A 258 10.47 -12.96 -20.24
N PHE A 259 11.41 -13.91 -20.28
CA PHE A 259 11.31 -15.08 -21.14
C PHE A 259 10.53 -16.21 -20.47
N VAL A 260 9.71 -16.91 -21.24
CA VAL A 260 9.12 -18.18 -20.83
C VAL A 260 10.13 -19.31 -20.98
N ASN A 261 10.53 -19.92 -19.88
CA ASN A 261 11.34 -21.12 -19.91
C ASN A 261 10.47 -22.34 -20.28
N LEU A 262 10.52 -22.76 -21.55
CA LEU A 262 9.72 -23.89 -22.04
C LEU A 262 10.09 -25.23 -21.38
N GLU A 263 11.33 -25.39 -20.90
CA GLU A 263 11.73 -26.61 -20.19
C GLU A 263 11.04 -26.76 -18.85
N ASP A 264 10.75 -25.64 -18.15
CA ASP A 264 9.94 -25.66 -16.92
C ASP A 264 8.52 -26.12 -17.22
N PHE A 265 7.91 -25.62 -18.30
CA PHE A 265 6.59 -26.03 -18.75
C PHE A 265 6.55 -27.52 -19.12
N GLN A 266 7.52 -27.98 -19.92
CA GLN A 266 7.63 -29.38 -20.31
C GLN A 266 7.81 -30.32 -19.11
N ARG A 267 8.64 -29.94 -18.12
CA ARG A 267 8.83 -30.71 -16.88
C ARG A 267 7.53 -30.87 -16.08
N GLN A 268 6.63 -29.90 -16.15
CA GLN A 268 5.31 -29.94 -15.50
C GLN A 268 4.22 -30.59 -16.37
N ASN A 269 4.58 -31.15 -17.53
CA ASN A 269 3.66 -31.69 -18.53
C ASN A 269 2.60 -30.66 -18.97
N LEU A 270 3.02 -29.40 -19.09
CA LEU A 270 2.19 -28.34 -19.65
C LEU A 270 2.35 -28.29 -21.17
N GLU A 271 1.31 -27.80 -21.85
CA GLU A 271 1.35 -27.57 -23.28
C GLU A 271 2.33 -26.44 -23.59
N VAL A 272 3.15 -26.65 -24.63
CA VAL A 272 4.07 -25.63 -25.14
C VAL A 272 3.66 -25.24 -26.55
N TYR A 273 3.79 -23.94 -26.85
CA TYR A 273 3.37 -23.38 -28.12
C TYR A 273 4.58 -22.87 -28.91
N ASN A 274 4.50 -22.93 -30.24
CA ASN A 274 5.50 -22.34 -31.11
C ASN A 274 5.22 -20.84 -31.27
N ARG A 275 5.66 -20.03 -30.30
CA ARG A 275 5.44 -18.57 -30.20
C ARG A 275 6.72 -17.87 -29.78
N SER A 276 6.74 -16.54 -29.90
CA SER A 276 7.78 -15.73 -29.25
C SER A 276 7.84 -16.07 -27.77
N LEU A 277 9.05 -16.23 -27.22
CA LEU A 277 9.25 -16.56 -25.82
C LEU A 277 9.05 -15.38 -24.87
N ILE A 278 8.80 -14.17 -25.38
CA ILE A 278 8.47 -13.02 -24.54
C ILE A 278 7.13 -13.29 -23.85
N ASP A 279 7.12 -13.24 -22.52
CA ASP A 279 6.05 -13.79 -21.68
C ASP A 279 4.63 -13.37 -22.09
N TYR A 280 4.36 -12.07 -22.18
CA TYR A 280 3.04 -11.57 -22.53
C TYR A 280 2.65 -11.91 -23.98
N ILE A 281 3.61 -12.10 -24.89
CA ILE A 281 3.35 -12.54 -26.27
C ILE A 281 3.09 -14.04 -26.32
N TYR A 282 3.90 -14.82 -25.60
CA TYR A 282 3.75 -16.27 -25.51
C TYR A 282 2.35 -16.64 -24.99
N PHE A 283 1.91 -15.94 -23.95
CA PHE A 283 0.62 -16.13 -23.30
C PHE A 283 -0.56 -15.49 -24.05
N ASP A 284 -0.33 -14.59 -25.00
CA ASP A 284 -1.40 -14.04 -25.83
C ASP A 284 -1.87 -15.10 -26.84
N PRO A 285 -3.13 -15.59 -26.76
CA PRO A 285 -3.65 -16.55 -27.72
C PRO A 285 -3.75 -16.01 -29.16
N SER A 286 -3.74 -14.68 -29.32
CA SER A 286 -3.82 -13.99 -30.60
C SER A 286 -2.45 -13.69 -31.23
N SER A 287 -1.35 -13.96 -30.52
CA SER A 287 -0.01 -13.84 -31.07
C SER A 287 0.23 -14.87 -32.19
N GLY A 288 0.95 -14.41 -33.21
CA GLY A 288 1.34 -15.24 -34.35
C GLY A 288 2.53 -16.15 -34.05
N ASP A 289 2.98 -16.83 -35.09
CA ASP A 289 4.23 -17.58 -35.07
C ASP A 289 5.43 -16.62 -34.84
N PRO A 290 6.52 -17.08 -34.20
CA PRO A 290 7.72 -16.27 -34.04
C PRO A 290 8.35 -15.94 -35.40
N ASP A 291 9.11 -14.84 -35.48
CA ASP A 291 9.76 -14.43 -36.73
C ASP A 291 11.15 -15.07 -36.89
N TYR A 292 11.86 -15.31 -35.78
CA TYR A 292 13.24 -15.76 -35.76
C TYR A 292 13.46 -16.93 -34.78
N CYS A 293 14.23 -17.93 -35.20
CA CYS A 293 14.56 -19.16 -34.46
C CYS A 293 15.94 -19.69 -34.86
N ASP A 294 16.34 -20.84 -34.30
CA ASP A 294 17.62 -21.52 -34.57
C ASP A 294 18.83 -20.60 -34.35
N PHE A 295 18.84 -19.87 -33.23
CA PHE A 295 19.93 -18.99 -32.85
C PHE A 295 21.19 -19.79 -32.47
N ASP A 296 22.34 -19.38 -33.00
CA ASP A 296 23.63 -19.99 -32.65
C ASP A 296 23.94 -19.78 -31.16
N ASP A 297 24.58 -20.79 -30.54
CA ASP A 297 24.87 -20.83 -29.11
C ASP A 297 23.65 -20.67 -28.17
N LEU A 298 22.41 -20.90 -28.63
CA LEU A 298 21.20 -20.97 -27.79
C LEU A 298 20.48 -22.32 -27.96
N GLN A 299 19.52 -22.61 -27.10
CA GLN A 299 18.71 -23.83 -27.22
C GLN A 299 17.82 -23.79 -28.47
N GLU A 300 17.63 -24.94 -29.13
CA GLU A 300 16.85 -25.06 -30.38
C GLU A 300 15.40 -24.55 -30.27
N TRP A 301 14.84 -24.53 -29.06
CA TRP A 301 13.47 -24.07 -28.81
C TRP A 301 13.37 -22.53 -28.62
N VAL A 302 14.49 -21.80 -28.65
CA VAL A 302 14.49 -20.34 -28.51
C VAL A 302 13.98 -19.70 -29.80
N ALA A 303 12.86 -19.01 -29.68
CA ALA A 303 12.24 -18.27 -30.77
C ALA A 303 11.72 -16.91 -30.28
N ILE A 304 11.82 -15.88 -31.12
CA ILE A 304 11.45 -14.50 -30.76
C ILE A 304 10.78 -13.80 -31.94
N ASP A 305 9.91 -12.84 -31.64
CA ASP A 305 9.33 -11.94 -32.63
C ASP A 305 10.32 -10.85 -33.07
N ALA A 306 10.02 -10.20 -34.18
CA ALA A 306 10.91 -9.21 -34.76
C ALA A 306 11.05 -7.92 -33.97
N SER A 307 10.09 -7.59 -33.10
CA SER A 307 10.16 -6.34 -32.34
C SER A 307 11.19 -6.43 -31.20
N HIS A 308 11.36 -7.60 -30.58
CA HIS A 308 12.28 -7.79 -29.46
C HIS A 308 13.68 -8.29 -29.87
N LEU A 309 13.92 -8.60 -31.14
CA LEU A 309 15.23 -9.11 -31.63
C LEU A 309 16.41 -8.20 -31.25
N ASN A 310 16.23 -6.87 -31.35
CA ASN A 310 17.29 -5.91 -31.02
C ASN A 310 17.38 -5.65 -29.51
N ASP A 311 16.26 -5.73 -28.80
CA ASP A 311 16.20 -5.43 -27.36
C ASP A 311 17.04 -6.43 -26.55
N TYR A 312 17.11 -7.67 -27.02
CA TYR A 312 17.94 -8.73 -26.45
C TYR A 312 19.28 -8.96 -27.18
N GLU A 313 19.66 -8.05 -28.08
CA GLU A 313 20.88 -8.14 -28.88
C GLU A 313 21.03 -9.45 -29.69
N MET A 314 19.91 -10.17 -29.90
CA MET A 314 19.89 -11.46 -30.61
C MET A 314 20.16 -11.29 -32.10
N ASN A 315 20.02 -10.07 -32.62
CA ASN A 315 20.44 -9.70 -33.98
C ASN A 315 21.95 -9.87 -34.23
N LYS A 316 22.77 -10.02 -33.18
CA LYS A 316 24.22 -10.25 -33.27
C LYS A 316 24.58 -11.74 -33.42
N LEU A 317 23.64 -12.64 -33.18
CA LEU A 317 23.81 -14.09 -33.37
C LEU A 317 23.42 -14.47 -34.81
N ASP A 318 23.92 -15.62 -35.27
CA ASP A 318 23.40 -16.24 -36.49
C ASP A 318 22.05 -16.89 -36.16
N TYR A 319 21.05 -16.73 -37.03
CA TYR A 319 19.69 -17.26 -36.84
C TYR A 319 19.01 -17.55 -38.18
N SER A 320 17.89 -18.26 -38.12
CA SER A 320 17.02 -18.54 -39.27
C SER A 320 15.65 -17.84 -39.12
N LEU A 321 14.95 -17.66 -40.23
CA LEU A 321 13.54 -17.29 -40.21
C LEU A 321 12.71 -18.53 -39.89
N CYS A 322 11.73 -18.36 -39.01
CA CYS A 322 10.61 -19.28 -38.91
C CYS A 322 9.58 -18.95 -40.01
#